data_AF-J3QQR6-F1
#
_entry.id   AF-J3QQR6-F1
#
_cell.length_a   1.000
_cell.length_b   1.000
_cell.length_c   1.000
_cell.angle_alpha   90.00
_cell.angle_beta   90.00
_cell.angle_gamma   90.00
#
_symmetry.space_group_name_H-M   'P 1'
#
loop_
_entity.id
_entity.type
_entity.pdbx_description
1 polymer ?
#
loop_
_entity_poly.entity_id
_entity_poly.type
_entity_poly.pdbx_seq_one_letter_code
_entity_poly.pdbx_strand_id
1 'polypeptide(L)'
;MRLNQNTLLLGKKVVLVPYTSEHVPSRYHEWMKSEELQRLTASEPLTLEQEYAMQCSWQEDADKCTFIVLDAEKWQAQPGATEESCMVGDVNLFLTDLEDLTLGEIEVM
;
A
#
# COMPACT_ATOMS: atom_id res chain seq x y z
N MET A 1 2.98 9.98 -0.41
CA MET A 1 4.39 9.71 -0.19
C MET A 1 5.04 10.41 -1.36
N ARG A 2 5.91 11.39 -1.14
CA ARG A 2 6.38 12.23 -2.25
C ARG A 2 7.38 11.50 -3.15
N LEU A 3 8.14 10.56 -2.59
CA LEU A 3 9.21 9.86 -3.30
C LEU A 3 8.69 8.89 -4.35
N ASN A 4 7.68 8.08 -4.02
CA ASN A 4 7.15 7.04 -4.91
C ASN A 4 5.84 7.43 -5.62
N GLN A 5 5.28 8.63 -5.44
CA GLN A 5 3.95 9.01 -5.98
C GLN A 5 3.74 8.77 -7.49
N ASN A 6 4.82 8.75 -8.29
CA ASN A 6 4.78 8.53 -9.74
C ASN A 6 5.54 7.26 -10.16
N THR A 7 5.80 6.35 -9.22
CA THR A 7 6.61 5.16 -9.45
C THR A 7 5.72 3.92 -9.50
N LEU A 8 5.69 3.27 -10.66
CA LEU A 8 5.08 1.96 -10.84
C LEU A 8 6.20 0.93 -11.06
N LEU A 9 6.17 -0.16 -10.29
CA LEU A 9 7.14 -1.24 -10.42
C LEU A 9 6.47 -2.49 -10.99
N LEU A 10 6.84 -2.87 -12.21
CA LEU A 10 6.33 -4.06 -12.88
C LEU A 10 7.23 -5.25 -12.58
N GLY A 11 6.73 -6.18 -11.76
CA GLY A 11 7.35 -7.47 -11.49
C GLY A 11 6.81 -8.58 -12.41
N LYS A 12 7.34 -9.79 -12.23
CA LYS A 12 6.87 -10.98 -12.98
C LYS A 12 5.50 -11.48 -12.52
N LYS A 13 5.22 -11.39 -11.22
CA LYS A 13 3.98 -11.88 -10.59
C LYS A 13 3.12 -10.79 -9.99
N VAL A 14 3.72 -9.66 -9.63
CA VAL A 14 3.05 -8.55 -8.97
C VAL A 14 3.42 -7.22 -9.62
N VAL A 15 2.52 -6.26 -9.52
CA VAL A 15 2.77 -4.85 -9.85
C VAL A 15 2.65 -4.04 -8.57
N LEU A 16 3.58 -3.14 -8.33
CA LEU A 16 3.50 -2.21 -7.21
C LEU A 16 3.08 -0.85 -7.73
N VAL A 17 1.96 -0.34 -7.21
CA VAL A 17 1.45 1.00 -7.51
C VAL A 17 1.48 1.87 -6.25
N PRO A 18 1.64 3.19 -6.36
CA PRO A 18 1.64 4.05 -5.19
C PRO A 18 0.30 3.96 -4.45
N TYR A 19 0.34 3.90 -3.12
CA TYR A 19 -0.88 3.95 -2.32
C TYR A 19 -1.51 5.35 -2.37
N THR A 20 -2.76 5.41 -2.84
CA THR A 20 -3.57 6.63 -3.01
C THR A 20 -4.87 6.54 -2.22
N SER A 21 -5.53 7.68 -2.02
CA SER A 21 -6.82 7.76 -1.34
C SER A 21 -7.93 6.92 -1.99
N GLU A 22 -7.85 6.63 -3.29
CA GLU A 22 -8.84 5.79 -4.01
C GLU A 22 -8.84 4.33 -3.55
N HIS A 23 -7.71 3.87 -3.01
CA HIS A 23 -7.56 2.51 -2.46
C HIS A 23 -8.24 2.34 -1.09
N VAL A 24 -8.41 3.44 -0.35
CA VAL A 24 -8.98 3.45 1.00
C VAL A 24 -10.42 2.89 1.03
N PRO A 25 -11.40 3.50 0.31
CA PRO A 25 -12.79 3.06 0.39
C PRO A 25 -13.07 1.79 -0.42
N SER A 26 -12.25 1.50 -1.43
CA SER A 26 -12.51 0.43 -2.40
C SER A 26 -12.13 -0.94 -1.85
N ARG A 27 -11.00 -1.04 -1.13
CA ARG A 27 -10.50 -2.33 -0.67
C ARG A 27 -9.84 -2.30 0.70
N TYR A 28 -9.02 -1.29 0.97
CA TYR A 28 -8.18 -1.26 2.17
C TYR A 28 -9.01 -1.25 3.46
N HIS A 29 -10.06 -0.41 3.51
CA HIS A 29 -10.96 -0.37 4.67
C HIS A 29 -11.69 -1.70 4.90
N GLU A 30 -12.06 -2.44 3.84
CA GLU A 30 -12.67 -3.76 3.99
C GLU A 30 -11.67 -4.80 4.52
N TRP A 31 -10.41 -4.76 4.11
CA TRP A 31 -9.36 -5.60 4.69
C TRP A 31 -9.17 -5.32 6.18
N MET A 32 -9.14 -4.05 6.56
CA MET A 32 -8.97 -3.63 7.95
C MET A 32 -10.20 -3.91 8.84
N LYS A 33 -11.28 -4.51 8.31
CA LYS A 33 -12.37 -5.09 9.14
C LYS A 33 -12.09 -6.52 9.59
N SER A 34 -11.10 -7.21 9.02
CA SER A 34 -10.75 -8.58 9.40
C SER A 34 -9.91 -8.59 10.68
N GLU A 35 -10.42 -9.24 11.74
CA GLU A 35 -9.67 -9.42 13.00
C GLU A 35 -8.35 -10.19 12.80
N GLU A 36 -8.31 -11.10 11.83
CA GLU A 36 -7.09 -11.86 11.50
C GLU A 36 -6.02 -10.92 10.92
N LEU A 37 -6.39 -10.08 9.95
CA LEU A 37 -5.46 -9.13 9.35
C LEU A 37 -4.98 -8.12 10.40
N GLN A 38 -5.89 -7.53 11.18
CA GLN A 38 -5.55 -6.65 12.29
C GLN A 38 -4.54 -7.27 13.26
N ARG A 39 -4.72 -8.55 13.61
CA ARG A 39 -3.79 -9.26 14.50
C ARG A 39 -2.42 -9.48 13.85
N LEU A 40 -2.39 -9.88 12.58
CA LEU A 40 -1.15 -10.13 11.85
C LEU A 40 -0.35 -8.86 11.60
N THR A 41 -1.04 -7.73 11.40
CA THR A 41 -0.43 -6.42 11.11
C THR A 41 -0.35 -5.52 12.35
N ALA A 42 -0.71 -6.05 13.53
CA ALA A 42 -0.83 -5.32 14.79
C ALA A 42 -1.61 -3.99 14.66
N SER A 43 -2.61 -3.96 13.77
CA SER A 43 -3.42 -2.77 13.46
C SER A 43 -4.69 -2.74 14.30
N GLU A 44 -5.15 -1.54 14.63
CA GLU A 44 -6.44 -1.32 15.30
C GLU A 44 -7.54 -1.02 14.26
N PRO A 45 -8.81 -1.38 14.52
CA PRO A 45 -9.91 -1.01 13.65
C PRO A 45 -10.09 0.51 13.62
N LEU A 46 -10.09 1.10 12.43
CA LEU A 46 -10.31 2.52 12.20
C LEU A 46 -11.64 2.77 11.46
N THR A 47 -12.23 3.95 11.67
CA THR A 47 -13.32 4.43 10.83
C THR A 47 -12.80 4.80 9.45
N LEU A 48 -13.67 4.87 8.45
CA LEU A 48 -13.27 5.25 7.09
C LEU A 48 -12.59 6.63 7.06
N GLU A 49 -13.07 7.60 7.84
CA GLU A 49 -12.44 8.92 7.95
C GLU A 49 -11.06 8.86 8.60
N GLN A 50 -10.86 7.97 9.58
CA GLN A 50 -9.57 7.76 10.22
C GLN A 50 -8.57 7.11 9.26
N GLU A 51 -9.00 6.17 8.42
CA GLU A 51 -8.18 5.57 7.36
C GLU A 51 -7.73 6.63 6.35
N TYR A 52 -8.62 7.54 5.93
CA TYR A 52 -8.21 8.66 5.07
C TYR A 52 -7.18 9.57 5.76
N ALA A 53 -7.38 9.88 7.03
CA ALA A 53 -6.42 10.69 7.78
C ALA A 53 -5.04 10.00 7.88
N MET A 54 -5.02 8.69 8.08
CA MET A 54 -3.80 7.88 8.11
C MET A 54 -3.14 7.79 6.74
N GLN A 55 -3.92 7.63 5.66
CA GLN A 55 -3.39 7.66 4.30
C GLN A 55 -2.75 9.01 3.98
N CYS A 56 -3.38 10.12 4.38
CA CYS A 56 -2.82 11.46 4.23
C CYS A 56 -1.52 11.64 5.03
N SER A 57 -1.46 11.15 6.27
CA SER A 57 -0.24 11.27 7.08
C SER A 57 0.92 10.48 6.48
N TRP A 58 0.67 9.24 6.02
CA TRP A 58 1.66 8.46 5.27
C TRP A 58 2.02 9.12 3.95
N GLN A 59 1.09 9.89 3.36
CA GLN A 59 1.37 10.59 2.13
C GLN A 59 2.45 11.69 2.30
N GLU A 60 2.49 12.32 3.46
CA GLU A 60 3.42 13.40 3.76
C GLU A 60 4.74 12.91 4.37
N ASP A 61 4.78 11.63 4.73
CA ASP A 61 5.95 11.00 5.33
C ASP A 61 7.13 10.92 4.35
N ALA A 62 8.32 11.27 4.83
CA ALA A 62 9.52 11.47 4.01
C ALA A 62 10.41 10.23 3.96
N ASP A 63 10.34 9.37 4.98
CA ASP A 63 11.12 8.13 5.10
C ASP A 63 10.28 6.87 4.84
N LYS A 64 8.96 7.03 4.60
CA LYS A 64 8.03 5.93 4.32
C LYS A 64 7.57 5.90 2.86
N CYS A 65 7.56 4.71 2.27
CA CYS A 65 6.98 4.42 0.96
C CYS A 65 6.07 3.19 1.02
N THR A 66 4.76 3.42 1.00
CA THR A 66 3.71 2.42 0.84
C THR A 66 3.38 2.20 -0.64
N PHE A 67 3.33 0.94 -1.04
CA PHE A 67 2.82 0.50 -2.33
C PHE A 67 1.64 -0.45 -2.12
N ILE A 68 0.67 -0.40 -3.02
CA ILE A 68 -0.33 -1.44 -3.16
C ILE A 68 0.21 -2.52 -4.09
N VAL A 69 0.05 -3.77 -3.67
CA VAL A 69 0.43 -4.95 -4.45
C VAL A 69 -0.77 -5.37 -5.30
N LEU A 70 -0.57 -5.38 -6.62
CA LEU A 70 -1.52 -5.88 -7.59
C LEU A 70 -1.06 -7.23 -8.14
N ASP A 71 -2.00 -8.12 -8.44
CA ASP A 71 -1.75 -9.32 -9.23
C ASP A 71 -1.44 -8.96 -10.69
N ALA A 72 -0.24 -9.32 -11.15
CA ALA A 72 0.23 -8.90 -12.47
C ALA A 72 -0.50 -9.60 -13.63
N GLU A 73 -1.01 -10.82 -13.41
CA GLU A 73 -1.79 -11.53 -14.43
C GLU A 73 -3.15 -10.84 -14.61
N LYS A 74 -3.85 -10.55 -13.51
CA LYS A 74 -5.14 -9.83 -13.57
C LYS A 74 -5.00 -8.43 -14.15
N TRP A 75 -3.97 -7.69 -13.73
CA TRP A 75 -3.71 -6.33 -14.20
C TRP A 75 -3.46 -6.27 -15.71
N GLN A 76 -2.74 -7.25 -16.26
CA GLN A 76 -2.41 -7.30 -17.68
C GLN A 76 -3.47 -8.00 -18.55
N ALA A 77 -4.33 -8.83 -17.95
CA ALA A 77 -5.29 -9.64 -18.70
C ALA A 77 -6.41 -8.84 -19.36
N GLN A 78 -6.80 -7.69 -18.80
CA GLN A 78 -7.94 -6.91 -19.29
C GLN A 78 -7.58 -5.44 -19.52
N PRO A 79 -7.80 -4.90 -20.73
CA PRO A 79 -7.74 -3.46 -20.96
C PRO A 79 -8.78 -2.76 -20.08
N GLY A 80 -8.34 -1.88 -19.19
CA GLY A 80 -9.20 -1.15 -18.27
C GLY A 80 -9.48 -1.85 -16.93
N ALA A 81 -8.67 -2.84 -16.55
CA ALA A 81 -8.69 -3.36 -15.18
C ALA A 81 -8.49 -2.23 -14.17
N THR A 82 -9.29 -2.21 -13.09
CA THR A 82 -9.10 -1.26 -11.99
C THR A 82 -8.09 -1.81 -11.01
N GLU A 83 -7.33 -0.93 -10.35
CA GLU A 83 -6.36 -1.31 -9.32
C GLU A 83 -7.05 -2.16 -8.25
N GLU A 84 -8.22 -1.71 -7.74
CA GLU A 84 -9.07 -2.42 -6.76
C GLU A 84 -9.27 -3.90 -7.10
N SER A 85 -9.64 -4.21 -8.34
CA SER A 85 -9.93 -5.59 -8.77
C SER A 85 -8.70 -6.50 -8.77
N CYS A 86 -7.51 -5.90 -8.81
CA CYS A 86 -6.22 -6.58 -8.85
C CYS A 86 -5.49 -6.53 -7.50
N MET A 87 -5.97 -5.76 -6.51
CA MET A 87 -5.35 -5.62 -5.20
C MET A 87 -5.26 -6.96 -4.46
N VAL A 88 -4.07 -7.31 -4.02
CA VAL A 88 -3.78 -8.53 -3.26
C VAL A 88 -3.02 -8.30 -1.96
N GLY A 89 -2.51 -7.08 -1.71
CA GLY A 89 -1.86 -6.71 -0.46
C GLY A 89 -1.26 -5.31 -0.52
N ASP A 90 -0.41 -4.99 0.43
CA ASP A 90 0.39 -3.76 0.45
C ASP A 90 1.81 -4.03 0.98
N VAL A 91 2.72 -3.12 0.63
CA VAL A 91 4.10 -3.14 1.08
C VAL A 91 4.42 -1.78 1.66
N ASN A 92 4.83 -1.75 2.93
CA ASN A 92 5.34 -0.56 3.60
C ASN A 92 6.87 -0.64 3.65
N LEU A 93 7.53 0.32 3.02
CA LEU A 93 8.97 0.49 3.07
C LEU A 93 9.31 1.62 4.04
N PHE A 94 10.22 1.38 4.98
CA PHE A 94 10.70 2.36 5.93
C PHE A 94 12.21 2.53 5.78
N LEU A 95 12.68 3.75 5.58
CA LEU A 95 14.09 4.08 5.62
C LEU A 95 14.51 4.28 7.07
N THR A 96 15.16 3.27 7.66
CA THR A 96 15.44 3.21 9.10
C THR A 96 16.58 4.12 9.54
N ASP A 97 17.47 4.49 8.61
CA ASP A 97 18.61 5.35 8.88
C ASP A 97 18.72 6.44 7.80
N LEU A 98 18.58 7.71 8.21
CA LEU A 98 18.71 8.85 7.30
C LEU A 98 20.18 9.17 6.98
N GLU A 99 21.13 8.65 7.77
CA GLU A 99 22.56 8.75 7.52
C GLU A 99 23.05 7.61 6.60
N ASP A 100 22.37 6.46 6.61
CA ASP A 100 22.61 5.33 5.70
C ASP A 100 21.33 4.92 4.93
N LEU A 101 21.08 5.62 3.82
CA LEU A 101 19.95 5.36 2.91
C LEU A 101 19.99 4.00 2.20
N THR A 102 20.99 3.16 2.47
CA THR A 102 21.05 1.78 1.97
C THR A 102 20.34 0.78 2.87
N LEU A 103 19.99 1.20 4.10
CA LEU A 103 19.26 0.38 5.07
C LEU A 103 17.78 0.77 5.09
N GLY A 104 16.93 -0.25 5.08
CA GLY A 104 15.49 -0.07 5.20
C GLY A 104 14.79 -1.34 5.63
N GLU A 105 13.63 -1.16 6.23
CA GLU A 105 12.72 -2.22 6.65
C GLU A 105 11.56 -2.32 5.66
N ILE A 106 11.10 -3.54 5.45
CA ILE A 106 10.00 -3.84 4.54
C ILE A 106 8.98 -4.69 5.28
N GLU A 107 7.76 -4.19 5.37
CA GLU A 107 6.61 -4.93 5.85
C GLU A 107 5.71 -5.27 4.67
N VAL A 108 5.26 -6.53 4.60
CA VAL A 108 4.43 -7.05 3.51
C VAL A 108 3.17 -7.66 4.11
N MET A 109 2.01 -7.18 3.67
CA MET A 109 0.69 -7.74 3.97
C MET A 109 0.17 -8.55 2.78
#